data_AF-A0A6C0QW71-F1
#
_entry.id   AF-A0A6C0QW71-F1
#
_cell.length_a   1.000
_cell.length_b   1.000
_cell.length_c   1.000
_cell.angle_alpha   90.00
_cell.angle_beta   90.00
_cell.angle_gamma   90.00
#
_symmetry.space_group_name_H-M   'P 1'
#
loop_
_entity.id
_entity.type
_entity.pdbx_description
1 polymer ?
#
loop_
_entity_poly.entity_id
_entity_poly.type
_entity_poly.pdbx_seq_one_letter_code
_entity_poly.pdbx_strand_id
1 'polypeptide(L)'
;MNEKTKPNSKFKVGDFAMIRGGKIAEIVSKTYPENYGKWRYDICYLDIDKVKNTVSGNRRIHLREEEHLETVTDPHLLLLIKKYEFETKIQHIKAELKQLETGVEKIVYALDIITPKSEEGARK
;
A
#
# COMPACT_ATOMS: atom_id res chain seq x y z
N MET A 1 -10.76 -28.51 5.74
CA MET A 1 -11.81 -27.84 4.96
C MET A 1 -11.28 -27.64 3.55
N ASN A 2 -11.92 -28.21 2.53
CA ASN A 2 -11.38 -28.19 1.15
C ASN A 2 -11.64 -26.82 0.51
N GLU A 3 -10.58 -26.16 0.02
CA GLU A 3 -10.68 -24.88 -0.73
C GLU A 3 -11.65 -24.95 -1.93
N LYS A 4 -11.97 -26.16 -2.41
CA LYS A 4 -12.83 -26.44 -3.56
C LYS A 4 -14.31 -26.05 -3.38
N THR A 5 -14.80 -25.78 -2.16
CA THR A 5 -16.22 -25.45 -1.93
C THR A 5 -16.50 -23.95 -1.83
N LYS A 6 -15.47 -23.11 -1.71
CA LYS A 6 -15.64 -21.67 -1.55
C LYS A 6 -15.80 -21.00 -2.91
N PRO A 7 -16.88 -20.22 -3.15
CA PRO A 7 -17.10 -19.58 -4.45
C PRO A 7 -15.98 -18.59 -4.77
N ASN A 8 -15.56 -18.51 -6.03
CA ASN A 8 -14.57 -17.54 -6.45
C ASN A 8 -15.12 -16.11 -6.33
N SER A 9 -14.38 -15.24 -5.67
CA SER A 9 -14.67 -13.81 -5.61
C SER A 9 -14.32 -13.14 -6.94
N LYS A 10 -15.17 -12.20 -7.37
CA LYS A 10 -14.94 -11.34 -8.54
C LYS A 10 -13.73 -10.42 -8.35
N PHE A 11 -13.44 -10.04 -7.11
CA PHE A 11 -12.41 -9.06 -6.76
C PHE A 11 -11.21 -9.67 -6.02
N LYS A 12 -10.06 -9.03 -6.15
CA LYS A 12 -8.82 -9.40 -5.46
C LYS A 12 -8.37 -8.28 -4.54
N VAL A 13 -7.50 -8.63 -3.59
CA VAL A 13 -6.81 -7.61 -2.78
C VAL A 13 -5.93 -6.78 -3.71
N GLY A 14 -5.98 -5.46 -3.55
CA GLY A 14 -5.36 -4.48 -4.44
C GLY A 14 -6.23 -4.07 -5.63
N ASP A 15 -7.40 -4.70 -5.84
CA ASP A 15 -8.34 -4.19 -6.83
C ASP A 15 -9.02 -2.92 -6.32
N PHE A 16 -9.36 -2.05 -7.26
CA PHE A 16 -10.17 -0.87 -6.99
C PHE A 16 -11.60 -1.11 -7.47
N ALA A 17 -12.56 -0.77 -6.61
CA ALA A 17 -13.98 -0.94 -6.85
C ALA A 17 -14.72 0.37 -6.59
N MET A 18 -15.85 0.54 -7.28
CA MET A 18 -16.84 1.56 -6.97
C MET A 18 -17.88 0.95 -6.04
N ILE A 19 -18.17 1.63 -4.93
CA ILE A 19 -19.27 1.25 -4.05
C ILE A 19 -20.56 1.80 -4.65
N ARG A 20 -21.63 1.02 -4.59
CA ARG A 20 -22.99 1.51 -4.85
C ARG A 20 -23.22 2.82 -4.08
N GLY A 21 -23.40 3.91 -4.83
CA GLY A 21 -23.38 5.28 -4.30
C GLY A 21 -22.20 6.14 -4.77
N GLY A 22 -21.35 5.63 -5.67
CA GLY A 22 -20.39 6.42 -6.45
C GLY A 22 -19.03 6.68 -5.78
N LYS A 23 -18.74 6.08 -4.64
CA LYS A 23 -17.43 6.22 -3.96
C LYS A 23 -16.44 5.18 -4.48
N ILE A 24 -15.19 5.59 -4.72
CA ILE A 24 -14.12 4.68 -5.12
C ILE A 24 -13.40 4.17 -3.87
N ALA A 25 -13.05 2.89 -3.88
CA ALA A 25 -12.36 2.23 -2.79
C ALA A 25 -11.31 1.24 -3.30
N GLU A 26 -10.24 1.08 -2.55
CA GLU A 26 -9.25 0.00 -2.69
C GLU A 26 -9.63 -1.17 -1.79
N ILE A 27 -9.55 -2.40 -2.30
CA ILE A 27 -9.76 -3.62 -1.52
C ILE A 27 -8.47 -3.98 -0.79
N VAL A 28 -8.48 -3.83 0.53
CA VAL A 28 -7.33 -4.08 1.41
C VAL A 28 -7.32 -5.52 1.90
N SER A 29 -8.50 -6.12 2.08
CA SER A 29 -8.63 -7.51 2.52
C SER A 29 -9.92 -8.12 1.98
N LYS A 30 -9.98 -9.45 1.91
CA LYS A 30 -11.22 -10.17 1.61
C LYS A 30 -11.37 -11.43 2.46
N THR A 31 -12.58 -11.65 2.95
CA THR A 31 -12.94 -12.80 3.78
C THR A 31 -14.27 -13.39 3.30
N TYR A 32 -14.46 -14.70 3.48
CA TYR A 32 -15.73 -15.36 3.18
C TYR A 32 -16.20 -16.07 4.44
N PRO A 33 -17.05 -15.42 5.25
CA PRO A 33 -17.62 -16.05 6.42
C PRO A 33 -18.73 -17.02 6.00
N GLU A 34 -18.54 -18.31 6.28
CA GLU A 34 -19.45 -19.39 5.87
C GLU A 34 -20.88 -19.16 6.37
N ASN A 35 -21.03 -18.59 7.56
CA ASN A 35 -22.34 -18.29 8.18
C ASN A 35 -23.21 -17.31 7.37
N TYR A 36 -22.61 -16.50 6.49
CA TYR A 36 -23.34 -15.50 5.69
C TYR A 36 -23.39 -15.83 4.21
N GLY A 37 -22.62 -16.81 3.74
CA GLY A 37 -22.61 -17.25 2.33
C GLY A 37 -22.14 -16.20 1.31
N LYS A 38 -21.59 -15.06 1.75
CA LYS A 38 -21.18 -13.93 0.90
C LYS A 38 -19.75 -13.49 1.20
N TRP A 39 -19.06 -12.97 0.19
CA TRP A 39 -17.76 -12.33 0.38
C TRP A 39 -17.90 -10.99 1.07
N ARG A 40 -17.01 -10.74 2.04
CA ARG A 40 -16.85 -9.47 2.73
C ARG A 40 -15.46 -8.90 2.48
N TYR A 41 -15.40 -7.59 2.25
CA TYR A 41 -14.18 -6.89 1.85
C TYR A 41 -13.91 -5.75 2.80
N ASP A 42 -12.69 -5.69 3.30
CA ASP A 42 -12.17 -4.51 3.96
C ASP A 42 -11.66 -3.54 2.90
N ILE A 43 -12.18 -2.33 2.93
CA ILE A 43 -11.90 -1.33 1.91
C ILE A 43 -11.35 -0.03 2.50
N CYS A 44 -10.43 0.59 1.77
CA CYS A 44 -9.95 1.94 2.00
C CYS A 44 -10.62 2.90 1.01
N TYR A 45 -11.22 3.98 1.48
CA TYR A 45 -11.87 4.95 0.60
C TYR A 45 -10.84 5.86 -0.08
N LEU A 46 -11.05 6.12 -1.36
CA LEU A 46 -10.25 7.08 -2.12
C LEU A 46 -11.06 8.35 -2.39
N ASP A 47 -10.48 9.49 -2.07
CA ASP A 47 -10.96 10.80 -2.44
C ASP A 47 -10.30 11.22 -3.75
N ILE A 48 -11.12 11.50 -4.76
CA ILE A 48 -10.68 11.84 -6.12
C ILE A 48 -11.05 13.28 -6.44
N ASP A 49 -10.05 14.11 -6.68
CA ASP A 49 -10.25 15.46 -7.21
C ASP A 49 -9.87 15.46 -8.69
N LYS A 50 -10.89 15.37 -9.56
CA LYS A 50 -10.70 15.39 -11.03
C LYS A 50 -10.24 16.76 -11.54
N VAL A 51 -10.53 17.85 -10.81
CA VAL A 51 -10.11 19.21 -11.20
C VAL A 51 -8.61 19.38 -10.96
N LYS A 52 -8.13 18.88 -9.81
CA LYS A 52 -6.71 18.92 -9.44
C LYS A 52 -5.91 17.74 -9.96
N ASN A 53 -6.57 16.74 -10.57
CA ASN A 53 -5.95 15.51 -11.04
C ASN A 53 -5.18 14.77 -9.92
N THR A 54 -5.78 14.71 -8.72
CA THR A 54 -5.18 14.09 -7.53
C THR A 54 -6.07 13.04 -6.91
N VAL A 55 -5.44 12.04 -6.29
CA VAL A 55 -6.08 10.99 -5.51
C VAL A 55 -5.44 10.97 -4.13
N SER A 56 -6.26 10.80 -3.09
CA SER A 56 -5.82 10.63 -1.71
C SER A 56 -6.60 9.53 -1.02
N GLY A 57 -5.95 8.74 -0.18
CA GLY A 57 -6.60 7.68 0.59
C GLY A 57 -7.06 8.14 1.97
N ASN A 58 -8.33 7.88 2.30
CA ASN A 58 -8.84 7.98 3.66
C ASN A 58 -8.82 6.58 4.30
N ARG A 59 -7.81 6.34 5.15
CA ARG A 59 -7.44 5.03 5.70
C ARG A 59 -8.42 4.46 6.75
N ARG A 60 -9.70 4.82 6.69
CA ARG A 60 -10.74 4.17 7.49
C ARG A 60 -11.20 2.92 6.77
N ILE A 61 -10.81 1.78 7.31
CA ILE A 61 -11.21 0.48 6.79
C ILE A 61 -12.69 0.25 7.09
N HIS A 62 -13.47 -0.04 6.06
CA HIS A 62 -14.89 -0.40 6.21
C HIS A 62 -15.15 -1.76 5.59
N LEU A 63 -16.05 -2.53 6.20
CA LEU A 63 -16.46 -3.84 5.68
C LEU A 63 -17.64 -3.68 4.71
N ARG A 64 -17.53 -4.26 3.51
CA ARG A 64 -18.59 -4.27 2.48
C ARG A 64 -18.82 -5.67 1.91
N GLU A 65 -20.06 -5.99 1.57
CA GLU A 65 -20.41 -7.21 0.83
C GLU A 65 -20.11 -7.05 -0.67
N GLU A 66 -19.84 -8.16 -1.36
CA GLU A 66 -19.53 -8.16 -2.80
C GLU A 66 -20.57 -7.46 -3.66
N GLU A 67 -21.85 -7.64 -3.34
CA GLU A 67 -22.96 -7.04 -4.09
C GLU A 67 -22.99 -5.51 -4.00
N HIS A 68 -22.28 -4.93 -3.03
CA HIS A 68 -22.15 -3.48 -2.91
C HIS A 68 -21.00 -2.91 -3.73
N LEU A 69 -20.22 -3.75 -4.41
CA LEU A 69 -19.04 -3.39 -5.16
C LEU A 69 -19.23 -3.58 -6.67
N GLU A 70 -18.77 -2.61 -7.44
CA GLU A 70 -18.76 -2.58 -8.90
C GLU A 70 -17.34 -2.32 -9.39
N THR A 71 -17.00 -2.80 -10.58
CA THR A 71 -15.67 -2.60 -11.14
C THR A 71 -15.52 -1.15 -11.62
N VAL A 72 -14.40 -0.50 -11.32
CA VAL A 72 -14.09 0.83 -11.89
C VAL A 72 -13.76 0.65 -13.37
N THR A 73 -14.58 1.23 -14.25
CA THR A 73 -14.43 1.08 -15.71
C THR A 73 -13.96 2.35 -16.42
N ASP A 74 -14.01 3.52 -15.76
CA ASP A 74 -13.54 4.80 -16.32
C ASP A 74 -12.00 4.80 -16.43
N PRO A 75 -11.43 4.87 -17.64
CA PRO A 75 -9.99 4.78 -17.85
C PRO A 75 -9.21 5.98 -17.27
N HIS A 76 -9.80 7.18 -17.21
CA HIS A 76 -9.15 8.33 -16.59
C HIS A 76 -9.06 8.17 -15.06
N LEU A 77 -10.12 7.64 -14.45
CA LEU A 77 -10.10 7.30 -13.03
C LEU A 77 -9.06 6.21 -12.73
N LEU A 78 -8.99 5.17 -13.55
CA LEU A 78 -7.98 4.11 -13.39
C LEU A 78 -6.55 4.67 -13.50
N LEU A 79 -6.29 5.58 -14.44
CA LEU A 79 -4.99 6.23 -14.59
C LEU A 79 -4.61 7.02 -13.34
N LEU A 80 -5.55 7.82 -12.82
CA LEU A 80 -5.39 8.61 -11.60
C LEU A 80 -5.04 7.74 -10.39
N ILE A 81 -5.78 6.65 -10.21
CA ILE A 81 -5.56 5.70 -9.12
C ILE A 81 -4.18 5.03 -9.25
N LYS A 82 -3.80 4.60 -10.46
CA LYS A 82 -2.49 3.99 -10.70
C LYS A 82 -1.34 4.95 -10.44
N LYS A 83 -1.49 6.22 -10.84
CA LYS A 83 -0.53 7.28 -10.50
C LYS A 83 -0.33 7.37 -8.97
N TYR A 84 -1.41 7.41 -8.19
CA TYR A 84 -1.34 7.44 -6.73
C TYR A 84 -0.65 6.20 -6.13
N GLU A 85 -0.93 5.02 -6.66
CA GLU A 85 -0.27 3.77 -6.24
C GLU A 85 1.25 3.85 -6.46
N PHE A 86 1.69 4.33 -7.63
CA PHE A 86 3.10 4.52 -7.93
C PHE A 86 3.75 5.59 -7.06
N GLU A 87 3.10 6.75 -6.88
CA GLU A 87 3.60 7.83 -6.03
C GLU A 87 3.80 7.34 -4.58
N THR A 88 2.86 6.57 -4.05
CA THR A 88 2.95 6.00 -2.70
C THR A 88 4.10 5.00 -2.58
N LYS A 89 4.26 4.10 -3.57
CA LYS A 89 5.40 3.15 -3.60
C LYS A 89 6.75 3.86 -3.67
N ILE A 90 6.86 4.91 -4.50
CA ILE A 90 8.09 5.70 -4.61
C ILE A 90 8.41 6.37 -3.27
N GLN A 91 7.42 6.94 -2.58
CA GLN A 91 7.64 7.53 -1.25
C GLN A 91 8.10 6.50 -0.23
N HIS A 92 7.53 5.29 -0.26
CA HIS A 92 7.97 4.21 0.61
C HIS A 92 9.43 3.79 0.33
N ILE A 93 9.78 3.57 -0.93
CA ILE A 93 11.16 3.25 -1.35
C ILE A 93 12.13 4.35 -0.89
N LYS A 94 11.76 5.62 -1.05
CA LYS A 94 12.58 6.75 -0.56
C LYS A 94 12.78 6.71 0.96
N ALA A 95 11.76 6.33 1.72
CA ALA A 95 11.85 6.20 3.16
C ALA A 95 12.78 5.03 3.57
N GLU A 96 12.67 3.88 2.91
CA GLU A 96 13.55 2.73 3.13
C GLU A 96 15.01 3.05 2.78
N LEU A 97 15.26 3.70 1.64
CA LEU A 97 16.60 4.15 1.25
C LEU A 97 17.21 5.07 2.30
N LYS A 98 16.45 6.03 2.83
CA LYS A 98 16.92 6.93 3.88
C LYS A 98 17.29 6.19 5.17
N GLN A 99 16.53 5.16 5.54
CA GLN A 99 16.86 4.31 6.69
C GLN A 99 18.17 3.54 6.46
N LEU A 100 18.38 3.03 5.25
CA LEU A 100 19.61 2.34 4.88
C LEU A 100 20.83 3.27 4.91
N GLU A 101 20.71 4.48 4.36
CA GLU A 101 21.74 5.53 4.43
C GLU A 101 22.14 5.80 5.88
N THR A 102 21.16 6.00 6.76
CA THR A 102 21.40 6.20 8.20
C THR A 102 22.09 4.98 8.84
N GLY A 103 21.77 3.77 8.39
CA GLY A 103 22.42 2.54 8.84
C GLY A 103 23.90 2.48 8.46
N VAL A 104 24.22 2.85 7.22
CA VAL A 104 25.60 2.92 6.72
C VAL A 104 26.42 3.95 7.49
N GLU A 105 25.88 5.14 7.73
CA GLU A 105 26.55 6.19 8.52
C GLU A 105 26.94 5.70 9.93
N LYS A 106 26.05 4.96 10.61
CA LYS A 106 26.33 4.38 11.93
C LYS A 106 27.45 3.35 11.89
N ILE A 107 27.51 2.53 10.85
CA ILE A 107 28.57 1.54 10.66
C ILE A 107 29.91 2.24 10.43
N VAL A 108 29.95 3.25 9.56
CA VAL A 108 31.15 4.06 9.29
C VAL A 108 31.66 4.71 10.56
N TYR A 109 30.78 5.31 11.36
CA TYR A 109 31.13 5.90 12.64
C TYR A 109 31.70 4.86 13.63
N ALA A 110 31.07 3.69 13.73
CA ALA A 110 31.57 2.61 14.58
C ALA A 110 32.96 2.12 14.14
N LEU A 111 33.19 2.00 12.82
CA LEU A 111 34.49 1.66 12.25
C LEU A 111 35.56 2.69 12.60
N ASP A 112 35.26 3.99 12.52
CA ASP A 112 36.21 5.06 12.88
C ASP A 112 36.64 4.99 14.36
N ILE A 113 35.73 4.57 15.26
CA ILE A 113 36.05 4.40 16.69
C ILE A 113 36.97 3.19 16.92
N ILE A 114 36.68 2.05 16.29
CA ILE A 114 37.39 0.79 16.57
C ILE A 114 38.66 0.62 15.74
N THR A 115 38.82 1.40 14.67
CA THR A 115 40.04 1.35 13.85
C THR A 115 41.16 2.05 14.61
N PRO A 116 42.25 1.34 14.98
CA PRO A 116 43.37 1.97 15.64
C PRO A 116 43.96 3.03 14.70
N LYS A 117 43.92 4.30 15.12
CA LYS A 117 44.58 5.38 14.40
C LYS A 117 46.08 5.07 14.41
N SER A 118 46.70 4.90 13.25
CA SER A 118 48.14 4.66 13.19
C SER A 118 48.87 5.81 13.88
N GLU A 119 49.66 5.50 14.90
CA GLU A 119 50.61 6.43 15.51
C GLU A 119 51.78 6.67 14.55
N GLU A 120 51.53 7.24 13.37
CA GLU A 120 52.60 7.62 12.42
C GLU A 120 53.11 9.05 12.64
N GLY A 121 52.75 9.70 13.75
CA GLY A 121 53.23 11.05 14.10
C GLY A 121 53.90 11.21 15.46
N ALA A 122 53.99 10.17 16.31
CA ALA A 122 54.49 10.31 17.68
C ALA A 122 55.95 9.87 17.87
N ARG A 123 56.69 9.55 16.80
CA ARG A 123 58.13 9.25 16.90
C ARG A 123 58.96 10.01 15.87
N LYS A 124 59.64 11.03 16.43
CA LYS A 124 60.78 11.85 15.96
C LYS A 124 60.45 13.15 15.24
#